data_AF-A0AAD6PBY6-F1
#
_entry.id   AF-A0AAD6PBY6-F1
#
_cell.length_a   1.000
_cell.length_b   1.000
_cell.length_c   1.000
_cell.angle_alpha   90.00
_cell.angle_beta   90.00
_cell.angle_gamma   90.00
#
_symmetry.space_group_name_H-M   'P 1'
#
loop_
_entity.id
_entity.type
_entity.pdbx_description
1 polymer ?
#
loop_
_entity_poly.entity_id
_entity_poly.type
_entity_poly.pdbx_seq_one_letter_code
_entity_poly.pdbx_strand_id
1 'polypeptide(L)'
;MQSGELTRRAWEKDVQVMNEGPGHVPLHKIPENMQKQLEWCNEAPFYTLGPLTTDIAPGYDHITSAIGAANIGALGTALLCYVTPKEHLGLPNRDDVKAGVIAYKISAHAADLAKGHPHAQAWDDALSKARFEFRWMDQFALSLDPMTAMSFHDETLPSEGAKVAHFCSMCGPKFCSMKITEDVRKYAEEHGYGSAEEAVQHGMDAMSAEFLAASKTQITSIPLRDEGNTSMGSFCKHPCCPDASLLVKNSNIWSYLLKSGGACVLL
;
A
#
# COMPACT_ATOMS: atom_id res chain seq x y z
N MET A 1 32.04 14.67 -11.02
CA MET A 1 33.27 14.82 -11.84
C MET A 1 34.54 14.51 -11.04
N GLN A 2 34.81 15.22 -9.93
CA GLN A 2 36.02 14.98 -9.12
C GLN A 2 36.08 13.56 -8.50
N SER A 3 34.98 13.04 -7.96
CA SER A 3 34.95 11.68 -7.39
C SER A 3 35.29 10.58 -8.39
N GLY A 4 34.92 10.77 -9.67
CA GLY A 4 35.29 9.86 -10.74
C GLY A 4 36.78 9.88 -11.10
N GLU A 5 37.43 11.04 -11.04
CA GLU A 5 38.89 11.13 -11.18
C GLU A 5 39.60 10.39 -10.04
N LEU A 6 39.16 10.61 -8.80
CA LEU A 6 39.71 9.92 -7.63
C LEU A 6 39.46 8.41 -7.70
N THR A 7 38.31 7.97 -8.21
CA THR A 7 38.01 6.57 -8.48
C THR A 7 39.05 5.95 -9.40
N ARG A 8 39.35 6.59 -10.55
CA ARG A 8 40.37 6.08 -11.49
C ARG A 8 41.76 6.04 -10.88
N ARG A 9 42.16 7.08 -10.14
CA ARG A 9 43.47 7.13 -9.45
C ARG A 9 43.62 6.07 -8.37
N ALA A 10 42.53 5.67 -7.73
CA ALA A 10 42.52 4.59 -6.74
C ALA A 10 42.60 3.21 -7.42
N TRP A 11 41.90 3.03 -8.54
CA TRP A 11 41.97 1.80 -9.33
C TRP A 11 43.34 1.57 -9.98
N GLU A 12 44.07 2.61 -10.35
CA GLU A 12 45.49 2.50 -10.75
C GLU A 12 46.39 1.89 -9.67
N LYS A 13 45.89 1.81 -8.43
CA LYS A 13 46.57 1.24 -7.26
C LYS A 13 45.83 0.06 -6.65
N ASP A 14 44.88 -0.53 -7.39
CA ASP A 14 44.06 -1.67 -6.95
C ASP A 14 43.31 -1.43 -5.62
N VAL A 15 42.98 -0.18 -5.30
CA VAL A 15 42.16 0.15 -4.12
C VAL A 15 40.69 0.12 -4.50
N GLN A 16 39.89 -0.65 -3.76
CA GLN A 16 38.43 -0.72 -3.98
C GLN A 16 37.76 0.61 -3.63
N VAL A 17 36.81 1.04 -4.46
CA VAL A 17 36.12 2.33 -4.31
C VAL A 17 34.62 2.16 -4.48
N MET A 18 33.85 2.86 -3.65
CA MET A 18 32.46 3.22 -3.88
C MET A 18 32.34 4.74 -3.80
N ASN A 19 31.33 5.32 -4.46
CA ASN A 19 31.09 6.77 -4.44
C ASN A 19 29.85 7.09 -3.61
N GLU A 20 29.93 8.11 -2.76
CA GLU A 20 28.79 8.60 -2.00
C GLU A 20 27.91 9.53 -2.85
N GLY A 21 26.60 9.45 -2.65
CA GLY A 21 25.56 10.16 -3.37
C GLY A 21 24.80 11.18 -2.52
N PRO A 22 23.77 11.82 -3.10
CA PRO A 22 23.06 12.93 -2.47
C PRO A 22 22.21 12.50 -1.26
N GLY A 23 21.80 13.53 -0.49
CA GLY A 23 20.83 13.41 0.60
C GLY A 23 19.40 13.82 0.22
N HIS A 24 19.19 15.01 -0.34
CA HIS A 24 17.85 15.56 -0.62
C HIS A 24 17.66 15.81 -2.12
N VAL A 25 16.75 15.07 -2.75
CA VAL A 25 16.52 15.11 -4.21
C VAL A 25 15.04 14.86 -4.51
N PRO A 26 14.32 15.81 -5.13
CA PRO A 26 12.94 15.56 -5.54
C PRO A 26 12.89 14.47 -6.62
N LEU A 27 11.83 13.66 -6.60
CA LEU A 27 11.73 12.42 -7.37
C LEU A 27 12.12 12.54 -8.86
N HIS A 28 11.66 13.60 -9.54
CA HIS A 28 11.93 13.83 -10.97
C HIS A 28 13.42 14.06 -11.31
N LYS A 29 14.28 14.35 -10.33
CA LYS A 29 15.74 14.52 -10.51
C LYS A 29 16.56 13.30 -10.14
N ILE A 30 15.94 12.25 -9.58
CA ILE A 30 16.65 11.03 -9.21
C ILE A 30 17.31 10.35 -10.44
N PRO A 31 16.64 10.23 -11.61
CA PRO A 31 17.25 9.61 -12.79
C PRO A 31 18.53 10.32 -13.27
N GLU A 32 18.54 11.65 -13.23
CA GLU A 32 19.71 12.46 -13.63
C GLU A 32 20.92 12.18 -12.73
N ASN A 33 20.70 11.98 -11.42
CA ASN A 33 21.76 11.68 -10.47
C ASN A 33 22.43 10.33 -10.78
N MET A 34 21.62 9.30 -11.04
CA MET A 34 22.14 7.97 -11.37
C MET A 34 22.90 7.99 -12.71
N GLN A 35 22.33 8.61 -13.75
CA GLN A 35 22.97 8.72 -15.07
C GLN A 35 24.35 9.36 -14.98
N LYS A 36 24.44 10.52 -14.29
CA LYS A 36 25.71 11.23 -14.10
C LYS A 36 26.72 10.42 -13.31
N GLN A 37 26.26 9.64 -12.33
CA GLN A 37 27.16 8.80 -11.54
C GLN A 37 27.78 7.70 -12.39
N LEU A 38 26.98 6.98 -13.17
CA LEU A 38 27.44 5.92 -14.05
C LEU A 38 28.47 6.46 -15.07
N GLU A 39 28.15 7.59 -15.70
CA GLU A 39 29.01 8.24 -16.68
C GLU A 39 30.32 8.75 -16.07
N TRP A 40 30.23 9.53 -14.99
CA TRP A 40 31.40 10.24 -14.46
C TRP A 40 32.28 9.37 -13.58
N CYS A 41 31.72 8.34 -12.94
CA CYS A 41 32.41 7.49 -11.97
C CYS A 41 32.64 6.06 -12.51
N ASN A 42 32.53 5.85 -13.82
CA ASN A 42 32.88 4.61 -14.49
C ASN A 42 32.16 3.39 -13.88
N GLU A 43 30.87 3.54 -13.56
CA GLU A 43 30.03 2.47 -12.97
C GLU A 43 30.53 1.91 -11.63
N ALA A 44 31.41 2.64 -10.92
CA ALA A 44 31.77 2.29 -9.55
C ALA A 44 30.52 2.20 -8.66
N PRO A 45 30.47 1.31 -7.64
CA PRO A 45 29.31 1.19 -6.76
C PRO A 45 28.88 2.52 -6.17
N PHE A 46 27.56 2.80 -6.24
CA PHE A 46 26.98 4.03 -5.70
C PHE A 46 26.37 3.78 -4.32
N TYR A 47 26.62 4.70 -3.39
CA TYR A 47 26.18 4.65 -2.00
C TYR A 47 25.42 5.93 -1.63
N THR A 48 24.10 5.89 -1.46
CA THR A 48 23.28 7.10 -1.31
C THR A 48 22.71 7.26 0.10
N LEU A 49 22.48 8.49 0.56
CA LEU A 49 21.75 8.78 1.80
C LEU A 49 20.29 9.06 1.47
N GLY A 50 19.46 8.02 1.36
CA GLY A 50 18.11 8.13 0.81
C GLY A 50 18.13 8.03 -0.71
N PRO A 51 17.72 9.07 -1.47
CA PRO A 51 17.52 10.47 -1.04
C PRO A 51 16.12 10.79 -0.48
N LEU A 52 16.04 11.79 0.40
CA LEU A 52 14.80 12.43 0.84
C LEU A 52 14.13 13.11 -0.35
N THR A 53 12.87 12.74 -0.62
CA THR A 53 12.11 13.25 -1.76
C THR A 53 11.37 14.56 -1.47
N THR A 54 11.25 14.92 -0.19
CA THR A 54 10.63 16.16 0.29
C THR A 54 11.14 16.51 1.69
N ASP A 55 11.18 17.79 2.01
CA ASP A 55 11.75 18.33 3.25
C ASP A 55 10.68 18.67 4.31
N ILE A 56 9.39 18.46 3.99
CA ILE A 56 8.28 19.00 4.78
C ILE A 56 7.83 18.10 5.94
N ALA A 57 8.50 16.97 6.17
CA ALA A 57 8.06 15.94 7.12
C ALA A 57 9.16 15.49 8.10
N PRO A 58 9.86 16.41 8.81
CA PRO A 58 10.80 16.02 9.85
C PRO A 58 10.08 15.19 10.93
N GLY A 59 10.71 14.12 11.40
CA GLY A 59 10.07 13.07 12.20
C GLY A 59 9.64 11.85 11.39
N TYR A 60 9.54 12.00 10.07
CA TYR A 60 9.12 10.97 9.11
C TYR A 60 10.12 10.82 7.95
N ASP A 61 11.36 11.26 8.14
CA ASP A 61 12.35 11.29 7.05
C ASP A 61 12.77 9.89 6.58
N HIS A 62 12.73 8.89 7.45
CA HIS A 62 12.81 7.48 7.05
C HIS A 62 11.78 7.07 5.98
N ILE A 63 10.62 7.73 5.90
CA ILE A 63 9.58 7.50 4.88
C ILE A 63 9.87 8.34 3.63
N THR A 64 10.16 9.63 3.80
CA THR A 64 10.45 10.53 2.67
C THR A 64 11.67 10.05 1.89
N SER A 65 12.66 9.50 2.59
CA SER A 65 13.87 8.93 2.01
C SER A 65 13.69 7.52 1.46
N ALA A 66 12.84 6.68 2.07
CA ALA A 66 12.57 5.33 1.57
C ALA A 66 12.01 5.34 0.13
N ILE A 67 11.21 6.36 -0.21
CA ILE A 67 10.71 6.58 -1.56
C ILE A 67 11.87 6.80 -2.53
N GLY A 68 12.78 7.73 -2.22
CA GLY A 68 13.92 8.03 -3.08
C GLY A 68 14.92 6.88 -3.13
N ALA A 69 15.14 6.19 -2.01
CA ALA A 69 16.04 5.06 -1.88
C ALA A 69 15.60 3.88 -2.75
N ALA A 70 14.30 3.54 -2.75
CA ALA A 70 13.76 2.51 -3.64
C ALA A 70 13.90 2.90 -5.12
N ASN A 71 13.64 4.18 -5.46
CA ASN A 71 13.77 4.68 -6.82
C ASN A 71 15.22 4.64 -7.31
N ILE A 72 16.16 5.22 -6.57
CA ILE A 72 17.57 5.27 -6.99
C ILE A 72 18.25 3.91 -6.89
N GLY A 73 17.80 3.04 -5.97
CA GLY A 73 18.18 1.63 -5.89
C GLY A 73 17.76 0.86 -7.13
N ALA A 74 16.51 1.03 -7.60
CA ALA A 74 16.01 0.39 -8.82
C ALA A 74 16.79 0.82 -10.06
N LEU A 75 17.33 2.05 -10.07
CA LEU A 75 18.15 2.58 -11.15
C LEU A 75 19.63 2.13 -11.10
N GLY A 76 20.08 1.45 -10.03
CA GLY A 76 21.42 0.86 -9.97
C GLY A 76 22.28 1.26 -8.77
N THR A 77 21.74 1.99 -7.79
CA THR A 77 22.49 2.24 -6.54
C THR A 77 22.74 0.93 -5.80
N ALA A 78 23.99 0.72 -5.36
CA ALA A 78 24.45 -0.55 -4.81
C ALA A 78 24.28 -0.66 -3.29
N LEU A 79 24.37 0.47 -2.58
CA LEU A 79 24.19 0.53 -1.12
C LEU A 79 23.33 1.73 -0.75
N LEU A 80 22.41 1.55 0.19
CA LEU A 80 21.50 2.59 0.66
C LEU A 80 21.80 2.87 2.13
N CYS A 81 22.29 4.07 2.44
CA CYS A 81 22.44 4.54 3.81
C CYS A 81 21.04 4.87 4.34
N TYR A 82 20.67 4.19 5.42
CA TYR A 82 19.40 4.42 6.08
C TYR A 82 19.27 5.84 6.65
N VAL A 83 18.04 6.29 6.77
CA VAL A 83 17.65 7.54 7.43
C VAL A 83 16.67 7.15 8.52
N THR A 84 16.85 7.69 9.72
CA THR A 84 15.99 7.36 10.87
C THR A 84 14.81 8.33 10.96
N PRO A 85 13.76 8.01 11.73
CA PRO A 85 12.69 8.98 12.02
C PRO A 85 13.21 10.29 12.64
N LYS A 86 14.31 10.25 13.39
CA LYS A 86 14.90 11.40 14.08
C LYS A 86 15.91 12.19 13.25
N GLU A 87 16.06 11.89 11.95
CA GLU A 87 16.87 12.73 11.07
C GLU A 87 16.41 14.18 11.18
N HIS A 88 17.38 15.10 11.16
CA HIS A 88 17.17 16.54 11.39
C HIS A 88 16.62 16.95 12.77
N LEU A 89 16.40 16.01 13.70
CA LEU A 89 15.79 16.27 15.01
C LEU A 89 16.69 15.87 16.20
N GLY A 90 17.49 14.83 16.08
CA GLY A 90 18.40 14.41 17.14
C GLY A 90 19.00 13.03 16.95
N LEU A 91 19.73 12.54 17.96
CA LEU A 91 20.33 11.21 17.91
C LEU A 91 19.23 10.12 17.99
N PRO A 92 19.29 9.09 17.14
CA PRO A 92 18.33 7.99 17.18
C PRO A 92 18.53 7.12 18.41
N ASN A 93 17.43 6.65 18.98
CA ASN A 93 17.39 5.60 19.98
C ASN A 93 17.28 4.22 19.29
N ARG A 94 17.23 3.14 20.09
CA ARG A 94 17.13 1.76 19.59
C ARG A 94 15.95 1.53 18.64
N ASP A 95 14.78 2.08 18.96
CA ASP A 95 13.56 1.84 18.19
C ASP A 95 13.57 2.65 16.89
N ASP A 96 14.16 3.85 16.89
CA ASP A 96 14.41 4.63 15.67
C ASP A 96 15.36 3.91 14.70
N VAL A 97 16.39 3.25 15.24
CA VAL A 97 17.33 2.42 14.46
C VAL A 97 16.58 1.26 13.82
N LYS A 98 15.73 0.53 14.57
CA LYS A 98 14.89 -0.55 14.02
C LYS A 98 13.99 -0.02 12.89
N ALA A 99 13.31 1.11 13.10
CA ALA A 99 12.44 1.72 12.12
C ALA A 99 13.18 2.06 10.82
N GLY A 100 14.35 2.69 10.91
CA GLY A 100 15.18 3.01 9.76
C GLY A 100 15.66 1.76 9.01
N VAL A 101 16.12 0.73 9.73
CA VAL A 101 16.61 -0.52 9.12
C VAL A 101 15.48 -1.24 8.38
N ILE A 102 14.30 -1.37 8.98
CA ILE A 102 13.16 -2.03 8.34
C ILE A 102 12.71 -1.24 7.10
N ALA A 103 12.59 0.09 7.19
CA ALA A 103 12.23 0.94 6.05
C ALA A 103 13.20 0.74 4.87
N TYR A 104 14.51 0.69 5.13
CA TYR A 104 15.50 0.51 4.07
C TYR A 104 15.63 -0.92 3.57
N LYS A 105 15.33 -1.93 4.40
CA LYS A 105 15.19 -3.31 3.92
C LYS A 105 14.01 -3.44 2.95
N ILE A 106 12.91 -2.74 3.20
CA ILE A 106 11.78 -2.64 2.27
C ILE A 106 12.23 -1.94 0.98
N SER A 107 12.86 -0.77 1.06
CA SER A 107 13.33 -0.04 -0.13
C SER A 107 14.32 -0.84 -0.98
N ALA A 108 15.27 -1.52 -0.34
CA ALA A 108 16.25 -2.36 -1.03
C ALA A 108 15.57 -3.55 -1.74
N HIS A 109 14.68 -4.26 -1.05
CA HIS A 109 13.94 -5.38 -1.64
C HIS A 109 13.02 -4.93 -2.79
N ALA A 110 12.34 -3.78 -2.62
CA ALA A 110 11.53 -3.19 -3.69
C ALA A 110 12.37 -2.84 -4.93
N ALA A 111 13.59 -2.32 -4.73
CA ALA A 111 14.53 -2.08 -5.82
C ALA A 111 14.96 -3.39 -6.49
N ASP A 112 15.24 -4.45 -5.72
CA ASP A 112 15.60 -5.76 -6.28
C ASP A 112 14.46 -6.39 -7.09
N LEU A 113 13.22 -6.25 -6.64
CA LEU A 113 12.03 -6.64 -7.42
C LEU A 113 11.93 -5.83 -8.72
N ALA A 114 12.08 -4.52 -8.67
CA ALA A 114 12.02 -3.65 -9.85
C ALA A 114 13.13 -3.96 -10.87
N LYS A 115 14.31 -4.38 -10.39
CA LYS A 115 15.43 -4.83 -11.22
C LYS A 115 15.24 -6.24 -11.78
N GLY A 116 14.21 -6.98 -11.34
CA GLY A 116 14.04 -8.39 -11.69
C GLY A 116 15.17 -9.27 -11.16
N HIS A 117 15.73 -8.95 -9.99
CA HIS A 117 16.84 -9.71 -9.42
C HIS A 117 16.42 -11.17 -9.20
N PRO A 118 17.24 -12.16 -9.62
CA PRO A 118 16.92 -13.57 -9.43
C PRO A 118 16.53 -13.88 -7.98
N HIS A 119 15.44 -14.63 -7.80
CA HIS A 119 14.89 -15.08 -6.53
C HIS A 119 14.31 -14.00 -5.59
N ALA A 120 14.36 -12.71 -5.92
CA ALA A 120 13.73 -11.67 -5.09
C ALA A 120 12.22 -11.90 -4.93
N GLN A 121 11.53 -12.14 -6.06
CA GLN A 121 10.08 -12.38 -6.09
C GLN A 121 9.63 -13.63 -5.31
N ALA A 122 10.50 -14.62 -5.13
CA ALA A 122 10.14 -15.85 -4.42
C ALA A 122 9.73 -15.57 -2.96
N TRP A 123 10.28 -14.52 -2.34
CA TRP A 123 9.89 -14.12 -1.00
C TRP A 123 8.46 -13.55 -0.97
N ASP A 124 8.14 -12.63 -1.86
CA ASP A 124 6.80 -12.05 -2.03
C ASP A 124 5.76 -13.13 -2.34
N ASP A 125 6.09 -14.06 -3.24
CA ASP A 125 5.20 -15.15 -3.63
C ASP A 125 4.94 -16.10 -2.45
N ALA A 126 5.97 -16.45 -1.68
CA ALA A 126 5.82 -17.32 -0.50
C ALA A 126 4.93 -16.67 0.58
N LEU A 127 5.13 -15.38 0.86
CA LEU A 127 4.33 -14.63 1.82
C LEU A 127 2.89 -14.45 1.31
N SER A 128 2.72 -14.11 0.04
CA SER A 128 1.41 -13.94 -0.59
C SER A 128 0.63 -15.25 -0.64
N LYS A 129 1.30 -16.37 -0.88
CA LYS A 129 0.69 -17.70 -0.79
C LYS A 129 0.25 -18.01 0.63
N ALA A 130 1.09 -17.75 1.64
CA ALA A 130 0.72 -17.94 3.05
C ALA A 130 -0.50 -17.08 3.44
N ARG A 131 -0.56 -15.85 2.92
CA ARG A 131 -1.69 -14.94 3.11
C ARG A 131 -2.98 -15.48 2.48
N PHE A 132 -2.92 -15.95 1.24
CA PHE A 132 -4.09 -16.48 0.53
C PHE A 132 -4.62 -17.77 1.17
N GLU A 133 -3.73 -18.62 1.67
CA GLU A 133 -4.05 -19.89 2.35
C GLU A 133 -4.37 -19.71 3.85
N PHE A 134 -4.44 -18.47 4.35
CA PHE A 134 -4.69 -18.14 5.76
C PHE A 134 -3.72 -18.82 6.75
N ARG A 135 -2.48 -19.09 6.32
CA ARG A 135 -1.39 -19.58 7.17
C ARG A 135 -0.76 -18.42 7.93
N TRP A 136 -1.49 -17.87 8.89
CA TRP A 136 -1.11 -16.63 9.61
C TRP A 136 0.29 -16.68 10.21
N MET A 137 0.64 -17.77 10.90
CA MET A 137 1.96 -17.92 11.51
C MET A 137 3.10 -17.93 10.49
N ASP A 138 2.88 -18.57 9.33
CA ASP A 138 3.86 -18.56 8.25
C ASP A 138 3.97 -17.18 7.61
N GLN A 139 2.85 -16.48 7.42
CA GLN A 139 2.85 -15.10 6.94
C GLN A 139 3.63 -14.17 7.88
N PHE A 140 3.49 -14.32 9.20
CA PHE A 140 4.26 -13.53 10.17
C PHE A 140 5.74 -13.89 10.09
N ALA A 141 6.08 -15.19 10.14
CA ALA A 141 7.46 -15.67 10.10
C ALA A 141 8.21 -15.26 8.82
N LEU A 142 7.50 -15.16 7.70
CA LEU A 142 8.05 -14.70 6.43
C LEU A 142 8.16 -13.17 6.33
N SER A 143 7.56 -12.39 7.23
CA SER A 143 7.65 -10.92 7.14
C SER A 143 8.99 -10.38 7.63
N LEU A 144 9.31 -9.13 7.27
CA LEU A 144 10.54 -8.45 7.71
C LEU A 144 10.61 -8.20 9.23
N ASP A 145 9.45 -8.12 9.90
CA ASP A 145 9.35 -7.90 11.34
C ASP A 145 8.21 -8.76 11.92
N PRO A 146 8.45 -10.07 12.13
CA PRO A 146 7.41 -11.05 12.45
C PRO A 146 6.57 -10.71 13.67
N MET A 147 7.21 -10.22 14.74
CA MET A 147 6.51 -9.93 16.00
C MET A 147 5.60 -8.73 15.89
N THR A 148 5.98 -7.70 15.12
CA THR A 148 5.12 -6.54 14.84
C THR A 148 3.92 -6.95 13.99
N ALA A 149 4.14 -7.79 12.96
CA ALA A 149 3.05 -8.30 12.13
C ALA A 149 2.03 -9.11 12.95
N MET A 150 2.52 -9.97 13.84
CA MET A 150 1.69 -10.76 14.74
C MET A 150 0.95 -9.88 15.75
N SER A 151 1.63 -8.91 16.37
CA SER A 151 1.01 -8.05 17.39
C SER A 151 -0.14 -7.22 16.81
N PHE A 152 0.02 -6.66 15.60
CA PHE A 152 -1.04 -5.88 14.96
C PHE A 152 -2.28 -6.71 14.60
N HIS A 153 -2.10 -7.98 14.25
CA HIS A 153 -3.22 -8.90 14.08
C HIS A 153 -3.92 -9.17 15.43
N ASP A 154 -3.13 -9.39 16.47
CA ASP A 154 -3.63 -9.82 17.78
C ASP A 154 -4.28 -8.70 18.60
N GLU A 155 -4.05 -7.43 18.24
CA GLU A 155 -4.75 -6.29 18.82
C GLU A 155 -6.28 -6.42 18.74
N THR A 156 -6.81 -7.06 17.68
CA THR A 156 -8.24 -7.26 17.48
C THR A 156 -8.67 -8.73 17.53
N LEU A 157 -7.76 -9.66 17.19
CA LEU A 157 -8.04 -11.10 17.14
C LEU A 157 -6.96 -11.92 17.89
N PRO A 158 -6.86 -11.80 19.23
CA PRO A 158 -5.76 -12.39 20.00
C PRO A 158 -5.85 -13.90 20.16
N SER A 159 -7.02 -14.52 19.97
CA SER A 159 -7.22 -15.94 20.22
C SER A 159 -6.40 -16.83 19.28
N GLU A 160 -5.87 -17.94 19.77
CA GLU A 160 -5.16 -18.94 18.93
C GLU A 160 -6.01 -19.45 17.76
N GLY A 161 -7.33 -19.58 17.94
CA GLY A 161 -8.24 -19.97 16.87
C GLY A 161 -8.30 -18.96 15.71
N ALA A 162 -7.95 -17.69 15.94
CA ALA A 162 -7.88 -16.69 14.88
C ALA A 162 -6.67 -16.89 13.96
N LYS A 163 -5.61 -17.57 14.43
CA LYS A 163 -4.41 -17.88 13.63
C LYS A 163 -4.65 -18.95 12.55
N VAL A 164 -5.84 -19.54 12.53
CA VAL A 164 -6.31 -20.46 11.50
C VAL A 164 -7.62 -20.00 10.87
N ALA A 165 -8.07 -18.78 11.18
CA ALA A 165 -9.32 -18.24 10.66
C ALA A 165 -9.14 -17.77 9.21
N HIS A 166 -10.13 -18.04 8.36
CA HIS A 166 -10.15 -17.60 6.96
C HIS A 166 -10.63 -16.15 6.80
N PHE A 167 -10.25 -15.26 7.73
CA PHE A 167 -10.53 -13.83 7.71
C PHE A 167 -9.69 -13.09 8.75
N CYS A 168 -9.63 -11.77 8.64
CA CYS A 168 -9.15 -10.87 9.70
C CYS A 168 -10.25 -9.89 10.13
N SER A 169 -9.95 -9.05 11.12
CA SER A 169 -10.90 -8.05 11.63
C SER A 169 -11.30 -6.99 10.60
N MET A 170 -10.52 -6.81 9.53
CA MET A 170 -10.77 -5.77 8.53
C MET A 170 -12.08 -6.01 7.74
N CYS A 171 -12.32 -7.24 7.30
CA CYS A 171 -13.51 -7.60 6.50
C CYS A 171 -14.47 -8.54 7.26
N GLY A 172 -13.99 -9.19 8.33
CA GLY A 172 -14.74 -10.22 9.02
C GLY A 172 -15.00 -11.47 8.15
N PRO A 173 -15.76 -12.44 8.68
CA PRO A 173 -15.90 -13.76 8.07
C PRO A 173 -16.69 -13.78 6.76
N LYS A 174 -17.59 -12.80 6.54
CA LYS A 174 -18.52 -12.81 5.39
C LYS A 174 -18.02 -12.05 4.17
N PHE A 175 -17.10 -11.10 4.37
CA PHE A 175 -16.68 -10.17 3.32
C PHE A 175 -15.18 -10.25 2.99
N CYS A 176 -14.47 -11.27 3.52
CA CYS A 176 -13.09 -11.50 3.16
C CYS A 176 -13.01 -11.92 1.68
N SER A 177 -12.38 -11.09 0.86
CA SER A 177 -12.24 -11.32 -0.58
C SER A 177 -11.53 -12.63 -0.90
N MET A 178 -10.45 -12.95 -0.18
CA MET A 178 -9.70 -14.20 -0.38
C MET A 178 -10.55 -15.45 -0.07
N LYS A 179 -11.37 -15.38 0.99
CA LYS A 179 -12.29 -16.48 1.33
C LYS A 179 -13.37 -16.65 0.27
N ILE A 180 -13.96 -15.56 -0.19
CA ILE A 180 -14.93 -15.59 -1.29
C ILE A 180 -14.30 -16.20 -2.55
N THR A 181 -13.06 -15.83 -2.88
CA THR A 181 -12.34 -16.43 -4.01
C THR A 181 -12.11 -17.93 -3.82
N GLU A 182 -11.74 -18.40 -2.62
CA GLU A 182 -11.62 -19.82 -2.30
C GLU A 182 -12.95 -20.56 -2.54
N ASP A 183 -14.06 -20.02 -2.02
CA ASP A 183 -15.39 -20.62 -2.15
C ASP A 183 -15.86 -20.66 -3.62
N VAL A 184 -15.58 -19.62 -4.40
CA VAL A 184 -15.87 -19.59 -5.84
C VAL A 184 -15.07 -20.64 -6.60
N ARG A 185 -13.77 -20.81 -6.30
CA ARG A 185 -12.94 -21.85 -6.93
C ARG A 185 -13.46 -23.24 -6.61
N LYS A 186 -13.83 -23.49 -5.35
CA LYS A 186 -14.42 -24.76 -4.93
C LYS A 186 -15.76 -25.04 -5.63
N TYR A 187 -16.63 -24.03 -5.71
CA TYR A 187 -17.89 -24.13 -6.44
C TYR A 187 -17.67 -24.44 -7.93
N ALA A 188 -16.66 -23.81 -8.55
CA ALA A 188 -16.25 -24.08 -9.93
C ALA A 188 -15.87 -25.55 -10.14
N GLU A 189 -15.03 -26.10 -9.25
CA GLU A 189 -14.60 -27.50 -9.29
C GLU A 189 -15.77 -28.48 -9.09
N GLU A 190 -16.66 -28.22 -8.13
CA GLU A 190 -17.80 -29.10 -7.81
C GLU A 190 -18.82 -29.18 -8.95
N HIS A 191 -18.97 -28.11 -9.73
CA HIS A 191 -19.96 -28.01 -10.82
C HIS A 191 -19.34 -28.18 -12.21
N GLY A 192 -18.04 -28.45 -12.29
CA GLY A 192 -17.33 -28.68 -13.55
C GLY A 192 -17.23 -27.45 -14.45
N TYR A 193 -17.25 -26.25 -13.88
CA TYR A 193 -16.97 -25.02 -14.62
C TYR A 193 -15.47 -24.99 -14.96
N GLY A 194 -15.13 -24.65 -16.21
CA GLY A 194 -13.75 -24.68 -16.71
C GLY A 194 -12.87 -23.61 -16.08
N SER A 195 -13.45 -22.58 -15.48
CA SER A 195 -12.75 -21.55 -14.71
C SER A 195 -13.63 -20.93 -13.61
N ALA A 196 -12.98 -20.19 -12.70
CA ALA A 196 -13.68 -19.42 -11.66
C ALA A 196 -14.56 -18.31 -12.27
N GLU A 197 -14.14 -17.71 -13.38
CA GLU A 197 -14.88 -16.66 -14.08
C GLU A 197 -16.19 -17.20 -14.67
N GLU A 198 -16.17 -18.40 -15.26
CA GLU A 198 -17.39 -19.07 -15.73
C GLU A 198 -18.36 -19.33 -14.57
N ALA A 199 -17.84 -19.81 -13.44
CA ALA A 199 -18.63 -20.08 -12.26
C ALA A 199 -19.28 -18.81 -11.67
N VAL A 200 -18.54 -17.69 -11.66
CA VAL A 200 -19.07 -16.37 -11.26
C VAL A 200 -20.18 -15.92 -12.21
N GLN A 201 -19.95 -16.01 -13.52
CA GLN A 201 -20.94 -15.58 -14.52
C GLN A 201 -22.24 -16.37 -14.37
N HIS A 202 -22.15 -17.70 -14.28
CA HIS A 202 -23.32 -18.54 -14.06
C HIS A 202 -24.04 -18.25 -12.74
N GLY A 203 -23.29 -18.03 -11.64
CA GLY A 203 -23.86 -17.66 -10.36
C GLY A 203 -24.59 -16.31 -10.40
N MET A 204 -24.01 -15.31 -11.09
CA MET A 204 -24.62 -14.00 -11.28
C MET A 204 -25.90 -14.08 -12.12
N ASP A 205 -25.89 -14.86 -13.20
CA ASP A 205 -27.06 -15.06 -14.06
C ASP A 205 -28.21 -15.74 -13.30
N ALA A 206 -27.90 -16.75 -12.48
CA ALA A 206 -28.87 -17.43 -11.63
C ALA A 206 -29.47 -16.48 -10.57
N MET A 207 -28.63 -15.75 -9.83
CA MET A 207 -29.10 -14.79 -8.81
C MET A 207 -29.89 -13.63 -9.43
N SER A 208 -29.51 -13.17 -10.62
CA SER A 208 -30.25 -12.16 -11.37
C SER A 208 -31.65 -12.67 -11.74
N ALA A 209 -31.76 -13.91 -12.21
CA ALA A 209 -33.05 -14.53 -12.49
C ALA A 209 -33.92 -14.69 -11.22
N GLU A 210 -33.33 -15.10 -10.10
CA GLU A 210 -34.02 -15.19 -8.81
C GLU A 210 -34.50 -13.82 -8.30
N PHE A 211 -33.66 -12.79 -8.38
CA PHE A 211 -34.00 -11.43 -7.98
C PHE A 211 -35.17 -10.87 -8.83
N LEU A 212 -35.12 -11.09 -10.15
CA LEU A 212 -36.22 -10.74 -11.05
C LEU A 212 -37.50 -11.51 -10.72
N ALA A 213 -37.41 -12.78 -10.33
CA ALA A 213 -38.57 -13.55 -9.89
C ALA A 213 -39.15 -13.03 -8.55
N ALA A 214 -38.31 -12.68 -7.58
CA ALA A 214 -38.72 -12.15 -6.28
C ALA A 214 -39.33 -10.74 -6.36
N SER A 215 -38.82 -9.89 -7.26
CA SER A 215 -39.34 -8.54 -7.52
C SER A 215 -40.79 -8.54 -8.05
N LYS A 216 -41.21 -9.62 -8.73
CA LYS A 216 -42.62 -9.80 -9.15
C LYS A 216 -43.57 -10.07 -7.98
N THR A 217 -43.05 -10.50 -6.83
CA THR A 217 -43.86 -10.87 -5.65
C THR A 217 -44.11 -9.68 -4.71
N GLN A 218 -43.32 -8.60 -4.77
CA GLN A 218 -43.45 -7.44 -3.85
C GLN A 218 -44.24 -6.23 -4.39
N ILE A 219 -44.58 -6.18 -5.69
CA ILE A 219 -45.25 -5.01 -6.30
C ILE A 219 -46.80 -5.08 -6.24
N THR A 220 -47.40 -6.12 -5.64
CA THR A 220 -48.87 -6.32 -5.69
C THR A 220 -49.68 -5.81 -4.49
N SER A 221 -49.13 -5.00 -3.57
CA SER A 221 -49.93 -4.56 -2.40
C SER A 221 -49.64 -3.19 -1.78
N ILE A 222 -49.38 -2.15 -2.59
CA ILE A 222 -49.44 -0.76 -2.10
C ILE A 222 -50.57 -0.02 -2.84
N PRO A 223 -51.70 0.30 -2.19
CA PRO A 223 -52.68 1.20 -2.80
C PRO A 223 -52.09 2.60 -2.86
N LEU A 224 -52.06 3.18 -4.07
CA LEU A 224 -51.66 4.57 -4.29
C LEU A 224 -52.54 5.49 -3.44
N ARG A 225 -51.93 6.20 -2.50
CA ARG A 225 -52.60 7.25 -1.70
C ARG A 225 -52.49 8.56 -2.46
N ASP A 226 -53.63 9.21 -2.68
CA ASP A 226 -53.78 10.49 -3.37
C ASP A 226 -52.77 11.55 -2.91
N GLU A 227 -52.18 12.24 -3.89
CA GLU A 227 -51.32 13.40 -3.73
C GLU A 227 -52.14 14.60 -3.22
N GLY A 228 -51.96 14.96 -1.96
CA GLY A 228 -52.57 16.12 -1.32
C GLY A 228 -51.56 16.99 -0.58
N ASN A 229 -51.06 18.01 -1.28
CA ASN A 229 -50.69 19.35 -0.79
C ASN A 229 -49.85 19.45 0.51
N THR A 230 -48.53 19.70 0.38
CA THR A 230 -47.77 20.42 1.43
C THR A 230 -46.89 21.51 0.83
N SER A 231 -47.02 22.69 1.43
CA SER A 231 -46.47 23.99 1.05
C SER A 231 -44.97 24.12 1.34
N MET A 232 -44.27 24.87 0.48
CA MET A 232 -42.87 25.27 0.69
C MET A 232 -42.71 26.12 1.95
N GLY A 233 -41.91 25.64 2.90
CA GLY A 233 -41.46 26.37 4.09
C GLY A 233 -40.24 27.27 3.80
N SER A 234 -40.30 28.47 4.34
CA SER A 234 -39.39 29.62 4.24
C SER A 234 -37.96 29.41 4.77
N PHE A 235 -36.97 29.88 4.00
CA PHE A 235 -35.56 29.96 4.40
C PHE A 235 -35.22 31.26 5.16
N CYS A 236 -34.37 31.13 6.19
CA CYS A 236 -33.88 32.18 7.09
C CYS A 236 -32.96 33.19 6.37
N LYS A 237 -33.20 34.50 6.55
CA LYS A 237 -32.38 35.61 6.01
C LYS A 237 -31.55 36.25 7.12
N HIS A 238 -30.31 35.82 7.31
CA HIS A 238 -29.35 36.48 8.21
C HIS A 238 -28.00 36.75 7.50
N PRO A 239 -27.30 37.88 7.74
CA PRO A 239 -26.22 38.37 6.89
C PRO A 239 -24.85 37.69 7.08
N CYS A 240 -24.77 36.59 7.84
CA CYS A 240 -23.50 35.89 8.10
C CYS A 240 -23.39 34.51 7.45
N CYS A 241 -24.29 34.13 6.53
CA CYS A 241 -24.11 32.93 5.70
C CYS A 241 -23.19 33.25 4.51
N PRO A 242 -22.06 32.54 4.32
CA PRO A 242 -21.33 32.60 3.05
C PRO A 242 -22.22 32.05 1.93
N ASP A 243 -22.10 32.65 0.76
CA ASP A 243 -22.88 32.38 -0.46
C ASP A 243 -22.95 30.87 -0.79
N ALA A 244 -24.16 30.29 -0.73
CA ALA A 244 -24.43 28.87 -0.92
C ALA A 244 -24.26 28.39 -2.38
N SER A 245 -23.90 29.28 -3.31
CA SER A 245 -23.65 28.94 -4.70
C SER A 245 -22.32 28.18 -4.94
N LEU A 246 -21.41 28.15 -3.95
CA LEU A 246 -20.12 27.44 -4.05
C LEU A 246 -20.07 26.09 -3.31
N LEU A 247 -21.08 25.76 -2.49
CA LEU A 247 -21.11 24.53 -1.67
C LEU A 247 -21.93 23.36 -2.25
N VAL A 248 -22.59 23.56 -3.39
CA VAL A 248 -23.48 22.54 -4.01
C VAL A 248 -22.73 21.55 -4.92
N LYS A 249 -21.43 21.73 -5.17
CA LYS A 249 -20.67 20.79 -6.03
C LYS A 249 -19.95 19.65 -5.31
N ASN A 250 -19.94 19.55 -3.98
CA ASN A 250 -19.13 18.52 -3.30
C ASN A 250 -19.65 17.97 -1.96
N SER A 251 -20.96 18.04 -1.69
CA SER A 251 -21.50 17.71 -0.36
C SER A 251 -22.18 16.33 -0.21
N ASN A 252 -22.23 15.48 -1.25
CA ASN A 252 -22.81 14.14 -1.14
C ASN A 252 -21.82 12.99 -0.87
N ILE A 253 -20.51 13.25 -0.80
CA ILE A 253 -19.50 12.24 -0.47
C ILE A 253 -19.10 12.28 1.03
N TRP A 254 -19.17 13.44 1.67
CA TRP A 254 -18.61 13.62 3.00
C TRP A 254 -19.53 13.17 4.16
N SER A 255 -20.85 13.16 3.97
CA SER A 255 -21.79 12.79 5.04
C SER A 255 -21.98 11.28 5.22
N TYR A 256 -21.63 10.47 4.22
CA TYR A 256 -21.71 9.00 4.28
C TYR A 256 -20.45 8.37 4.89
N LEU A 257 -19.28 8.99 4.74
CA LEU A 257 -17.99 8.46 5.19
C LEU A 257 -17.74 8.61 6.70
N LEU A 258 -18.38 9.58 7.36
CA LEU A 258 -18.19 9.82 8.80
C LEU A 258 -19.06 8.94 9.71
N LYS A 259 -20.06 8.21 9.17
CA LYS A 259 -20.98 7.37 9.96
C LYS A 259 -20.65 5.88 9.97
N SER A 260 -19.74 5.42 9.10
CA SER A 260 -19.46 3.99 8.91
C SER A 260 -18.15 3.50 9.53
N GLY A 261 -17.40 4.35 10.25
CA GLY A 261 -16.23 3.91 11.04
C GLY A 261 -15.10 3.25 10.24
N GLY A 262 -15.12 3.35 8.91
CA GLY A 262 -14.08 2.80 8.03
C GLY A 262 -12.92 3.77 7.94
N ALA A 263 -11.70 3.29 8.23
CA ALA A 263 -10.48 4.02 7.96
C ALA A 263 -10.39 4.33 6.45
N CYS A 264 -10.44 5.61 6.10
CA CYS A 264 -10.26 6.07 4.73
C CYS A 264 -8.76 6.01 4.40
N VAL A 265 -8.38 5.07 3.53
CA VAL A 265 -7.11 5.13 2.79
C VAL A 265 -7.34 6.10 1.63
N LEU A 266 -6.74 7.29 1.71
CA LEU A 266 -6.67 8.21 0.59
C LEU A 266 -5.73 7.62 -0.47
N LEU A 267 -6.28 7.35 -1.66
CA LEU A 267 -5.55 7.19 -2.92
C LEU A 267 -5.42 8.54 -3.62
#